data_AF-A0A090D150-F1
#
_entry.id   AF-A0A090D150-F1
#
_cell.length_a   1.000
_cell.length_b   1.000
_cell.length_c   1.000
_cell.angle_alpha   90.00
_cell.angle_beta   90.00
_cell.angle_gamma   90.00
#
_symmetry.space_group_name_H-M   'P 1'
#
loop_
_entity.id
_entity.type
_entity.pdbx_description
1 polymer ?
#
loop_
_entity_poly.entity_id
_entity_poly.type
_entity_poly.pdbx_seq_one_letter_code
_entity_poly.pdbx_strand_id
1 'polypeptide(L)'
;MSDSCCKHQTQHPSHHEQVPHLNRISGQVDGIKKMIEERRYCPEILNQLRAIRSAIKSVELRILDTHLSSCVTEACLSQDQNEQRKKIDEIRELIKRFE
;
A
#
# COMPACT_ATOMS: atom_id res chain seq x y z
N MET A 1 3.51 13.48 -23.23
CA MET A 1 2.90 14.82 -23.37
C MET A 1 1.41 14.58 -23.55
N SER A 2 0.60 14.56 -22.50
CA SER A 2 0.37 15.68 -21.59
C SER A 2 0.21 15.21 -20.14
N ASP A 3 1.27 15.41 -19.37
CA ASP A 3 1.20 15.63 -17.93
C ASP A 3 0.32 16.87 -17.69
N SER A 4 -0.86 16.69 -17.12
CA SER A 4 -1.61 17.81 -16.54
C SER A 4 -2.67 17.31 -15.57
N CYS A 5 -2.26 16.52 -14.58
CA CYS A 5 -3.03 16.37 -13.35
C CYS A 5 -2.55 17.44 -12.38
N CYS A 6 -3.18 18.61 -12.45
CA CYS A 6 -3.39 19.57 -11.36
C CYS A 6 -2.16 20.08 -10.56
N LYS A 7 -1.84 21.36 -10.80
CA LYS A 7 -0.99 22.22 -9.96
C LYS A 7 -1.66 22.56 -8.61
N HIS A 8 -1.83 21.58 -7.73
CA HIS A 8 -2.06 21.81 -6.32
C HIS A 8 -1.07 20.94 -5.56
N GLN A 9 -0.20 21.54 -4.74
CA GLN A 9 0.67 20.81 -3.82
C GLN A 9 -0.22 20.03 -2.84
N THR A 10 -0.58 18.80 -3.20
CA THR A 10 -1.33 17.89 -2.35
C THR A 10 -0.30 17.04 -1.62
N GLN A 11 -0.20 17.27 -0.33
CA GLN A 11 0.72 16.60 0.56
C GLN A 11 0.20 15.17 0.73
N HIS A 12 0.68 14.22 -0.07
CA HIS A 12 0.35 12.80 0.13
C HIS A 12 0.60 12.44 1.61
N PRO A 13 -0.29 11.68 2.25
CA PRO A 13 -0.10 11.35 3.65
C PRO A 13 1.19 10.54 3.80
N SER A 14 1.90 10.76 4.91
CA SER A 14 3.11 10.02 5.20
C SER A 14 2.79 8.57 5.50
N HIS A 15 3.63 7.65 5.00
CA HIS A 15 3.55 6.21 5.29
C HIS A 15 4.80 5.70 6.01
N HIS A 16 5.57 6.60 6.65
CA HIS A 16 6.83 6.25 7.30
C HIS A 16 6.69 5.14 8.35
N GLU A 17 5.54 5.06 9.02
CA GLU A 17 5.21 3.99 9.98
C GLU A 17 5.20 2.58 9.37
N GLN A 18 5.15 2.44 8.04
CA GLN A 18 5.20 1.14 7.36
C GLN A 18 6.64 0.67 7.08
N VAL A 19 7.65 1.55 7.22
CA VAL A 19 9.07 1.22 7.00
C VAL A 19 9.54 0.05 7.89
N PRO A 20 9.25 0.00 9.20
CA PRO A 20 9.62 -1.14 10.04
C PRO A 20 9.01 -2.47 9.57
N HIS A 21 7.80 -2.45 8.99
CA HIS A 21 7.16 -3.64 8.45
C HIS A 21 7.85 -4.13 7.18
N LEU A 22 8.24 -3.20 6.29
CA LEU A 22 9.03 -3.51 5.11
C LEU A 22 10.42 -4.06 5.46
N ASN A 23 11.08 -3.50 6.49
CA ASN A 23 12.36 -4.03 6.98
C ASN A 23 12.23 -5.47 7.48
N ARG A 24 11.14 -5.79 8.20
CA ARG A 24 10.84 -7.16 8.62
C ARG A 24 10.62 -8.09 7.43
N ILE A 25 9.87 -7.66 6.42
CA ILE A 25 9.64 -8.42 5.18
C ILE A 25 10.97 -8.69 4.47
N SER A 26 11.85 -7.69 4.35
CA SER A 26 13.19 -7.87 3.76
C SER A 26 13.99 -8.95 4.50
N GLY A 27 14.00 -8.94 5.83
CA GLY A 27 14.64 -9.99 6.62
C GLY A 27 14.04 -11.38 6.41
N GLN A 28 12.72 -11.48 6.19
CA GLN A 28 12.07 -12.75 5.85
C GLN A 28 12.50 -13.26 4.46
N VAL A 29 12.61 -12.36 3.47
CA VAL A 29 13.11 -12.70 2.13
C VAL A 29 14.54 -13.24 2.22
N ASP A 30 15.40 -12.58 2.99
CA ASP A 30 16.78 -13.04 3.18
C ASP A 30 16.85 -14.37 3.95
N GLY A 31 15.95 -14.58 4.91
CA GLY A 31 15.79 -15.88 5.58
C GLY A 31 15.46 -17.00 4.59
N ILE A 32 14.54 -16.76 3.65
CA ILE A 32 14.18 -17.75 2.62
C ILE A 32 15.35 -18.08 1.70
N LYS A 33 16.16 -17.09 1.30
CA LYS A 33 17.37 -17.35 0.50
C LYS A 33 18.29 -18.35 1.20
N LYS A 34 18.54 -18.15 2.51
CA LYS A 34 19.33 -19.09 3.32
C LYS A 34 18.70 -20.48 3.40
N MET A 35 17.38 -20.58 3.59
CA MET A 35 16.68 -21.87 3.61
C MET A 35 16.87 -22.64 2.30
N ILE A 36 16.92 -21.95 1.16
CA ILE A 36 17.18 -22.55 -0.16
C ILE A 36 18.63 -23.03 -0.26
N GLU A 37 19.60 -22.21 0.15
CA GLU A 37 21.03 -22.57 0.18
C GLU A 37 21.28 -23.79 1.07
N GLU A 38 20.60 -23.86 2.21
CA GLU A 38 20.62 -24.97 3.17
C GLU A 38 19.81 -26.20 2.71
N ARG A 39 19.14 -26.14 1.55
CA ARG A 39 18.29 -27.21 1.01
C ARG A 39 17.20 -27.69 1.98
N ARG A 40 16.58 -26.75 2.70
CA ARG A 40 15.49 -27.05 3.64
C ARG A 40 14.27 -27.66 2.95
N TYR A 41 13.44 -28.30 3.77
CA TYR A 41 12.26 -29.01 3.30
C TYR A 41 11.26 -28.06 2.63
N CYS A 42 10.86 -28.38 1.39
CA CYS A 42 10.09 -27.47 0.53
C CYS A 42 8.82 -26.89 1.20
N PRO A 43 8.00 -27.66 1.94
CA PRO A 43 6.82 -27.11 2.62
C PRO A 43 7.14 -26.00 3.62
N GLU A 44 8.31 -26.02 4.26
CA GLU A 44 8.72 -24.97 5.20
C GLU A 44 9.03 -23.66 4.47
N ILE A 45 9.72 -23.75 3.32
CA ILE A 45 9.99 -22.61 2.44
C ILE A 45 8.67 -22.01 1.93
N LEU A 46 7.74 -22.88 1.48
CA LEU A 46 6.42 -22.46 1.03
C LEU A 46 5.62 -21.76 2.14
N ASN A 47 5.72 -22.23 3.38
CA ASN A 47 5.09 -21.57 4.53
C ASN A 47 5.68 -20.19 4.80
N GLN A 48 7.00 -20.00 4.68
CA GLN A 48 7.62 -18.68 4.82
C GLN A 48 7.21 -17.72 3.70
N LEU A 49 7.14 -18.20 2.45
CA LEU A 49 6.63 -17.40 1.33
C LEU A 49 5.18 -16.94 1.56
N ARG A 50 4.32 -17.82 2.10
CA ARG A 50 2.94 -17.45 2.47
C ARG A 50 2.92 -16.38 3.56
N ALA A 51 3.79 -16.48 4.56
CA ALA A 51 3.90 -15.49 5.62
C ALA A 51 4.32 -14.10 5.07
N ILE A 52 5.26 -14.06 4.13
CA ILE A 52 5.67 -12.82 3.43
C ILE A 52 4.49 -12.23 2.67
N ARG A 53 3.76 -13.04 1.89
CA ARG A 53 2.59 -12.56 1.14
C ARG A 53 1.54 -11.93 2.05
N SER A 54 1.25 -12.55 3.18
CA SER A 54 0.33 -11.99 4.19
C SER A 54 0.86 -10.68 4.79
N ALA A 55 2.16 -10.59 5.06
CA ALA A 55 2.77 -9.37 5.58
C ALA A 55 2.71 -8.21 4.56
N ILE A 56 2.99 -8.48 3.28
CA ILE A 56 2.87 -7.50 2.19
C ILE A 56 1.42 -7.01 2.08
N LYS A 57 0.44 -7.93 2.04
CA LYS A 57 -0.97 -7.54 1.97
C LYS A 57 -1.38 -6.67 3.16
N SER A 58 -0.85 -6.94 4.35
CA SER A 58 -1.10 -6.08 5.52
C SER A 58 -0.53 -4.67 5.36
N VAL A 59 0.64 -4.51 4.73
CA VAL A 59 1.22 -3.19 4.47
C VAL A 59 0.42 -2.44 3.40
N GLU A 60 0.04 -3.12 2.32
CA GLU A 60 -0.82 -2.56 1.26
C GLU A 60 -2.12 -1.98 1.85
N LEU A 61 -2.81 -2.76 2.69
CA LEU A 61 -4.06 -2.33 3.31
C LEU A 61 -3.89 -1.12 4.24
N ARG A 62 -2.78 -1.00 4.96
CA ARG A 62 -2.53 0.15 5.84
C ARG A 62 -2.21 1.42 5.06
N ILE A 63 -1.44 1.30 3.98
CA ILE A 63 -1.16 2.42 3.07
C ILE A 63 -2.48 2.89 2.44
N LEU A 64 -3.29 1.95 1.98
CA LEU A 64 -4.62 2.22 1.43
C LEU A 64 -5.50 2.94 2.45
N ASP A 65 -5.61 2.41 3.68
CA ASP A 65 -6.42 3.00 4.75
C ASP A 65 -5.98 4.44 5.09
N THR A 66 -4.67 4.67 5.16
CA THR A 66 -4.10 6.01 5.37
C THR A 66 -4.49 6.97 4.23
N HIS A 67 -4.38 6.50 2.98
CA HIS A 67 -4.74 7.29 1.81
C HIS A 67 -6.24 7.62 1.78
N LEU A 68 -7.09 6.61 1.98
CA LEU A 68 -8.55 6.76 2.02
C LEU A 68 -8.97 7.74 3.12
N SER A 69 -8.41 7.60 4.32
CA SER A 69 -8.69 8.50 5.44
C SER A 69 -8.36 9.95 5.13
N SER A 70 -7.21 10.22 4.49
CA SER A 70 -6.81 11.57 4.07
C SER A 70 -7.72 12.11 2.97
N CYS A 71 -7.89 11.36 1.87
CA CYS A 71 -8.64 11.80 0.70
C CYS A 71 -10.14 11.97 0.98
N VAL A 72 -10.76 11.09 1.79
CA VAL A 72 -12.15 11.24 2.22
C VAL A 72 -12.31 12.48 3.09
N THR A 73 -11.41 12.71 4.06
CA THR A 73 -11.44 13.90 4.90
C THR A 73 -11.37 15.17 4.07
N GLU A 74 -10.44 15.24 3.12
CA GLU A 74 -10.32 16.39 2.23
C GLU A 74 -11.54 16.57 1.29
N ALA A 75 -12.16 15.47 0.83
CA ALA A 75 -13.38 15.55 0.05
C ALA A 75 -14.52 16.14 0.90
N CYS A 76 -14.74 15.63 2.11
CA CYS A 76 -15.78 16.13 3.01
C CYS A 76 -15.60 17.60 3.40
N LEU A 77 -14.35 18.09 3.50
CA LEU A 77 -14.04 19.48 3.83
C LEU A 77 -14.12 20.42 2.62
N SER A 78 -14.20 19.91 1.39
CA SER A 78 -14.33 20.73 0.19
C SER A 78 -15.68 21.45 0.16
N GLN A 79 -15.68 22.74 -0.20
CA GLN A 79 -16.92 23.52 -0.40
C GLN A 79 -17.46 23.43 -1.85
N ASP A 80 -16.72 22.81 -2.76
CA ASP A 80 -17.12 22.60 -4.16
C ASP A 80 -17.59 21.15 -4.41
N GLN A 81 -18.86 21.00 -4.79
CA GLN A 81 -19.48 19.71 -5.10
C GLN A 81 -18.82 18.97 -6.27
N ASN A 82 -18.28 19.70 -7.26
CA ASN A 82 -17.57 19.06 -8.38
C ASN A 82 -16.24 18.46 -7.92
N GLU A 83 -15.51 19.16 -7.06
CA GLU A 83 -14.26 18.65 -6.48
C GLU A 83 -14.50 17.47 -5.53
N GLN A 84 -15.59 17.50 -4.75
CA GLN A 84 -16.03 16.34 -3.96
C GLN A 84 -16.25 15.11 -4.84
N ARG A 85 -16.98 15.26 -5.95
CA ARG A 85 -17.30 14.15 -6.86
C ARG A 85 -16.05 13.56 -7.51
N LYS A 86 -15.10 14.42 -7.94
CA LYS A 86 -13.82 13.98 -8.51
C LYS A 86 -13.01 13.14 -7.50
N LYS A 87 -12.87 13.61 -6.25
CA LYS A 87 -12.14 12.88 -5.21
C LYS A 87 -12.77 11.53 -4.87
N ILE A 88 -14.10 11.46 -4.84
CA ILE A 88 -14.82 10.20 -4.63
C ILE A 88 -14.59 9.23 -5.80
N ASP A 89 -14.63 9.72 -7.05
CA ASP A 89 -14.39 8.89 -8.22
C ASP A 89 -12.94 8.38 -8.27
N GLU A 90 -11.96 9.19 -7.85
CA GLU A 90 -10.55 8.78 -7.70
C GLU A 90 -10.40 7.64 -6.67
N ILE A 91 -11.03 7.77 -5.50
CA ILE A 91 -11.05 6.73 -4.47
C ILE A 91 -11.66 5.43 -5.01
N ARG A 92 -12.76 5.51 -5.76
CA ARG A 92 -13.41 4.33 -6.37
C ARG A 92 -12.47 3.59 -7.33
N GLU A 93 -11.78 4.33 -8.20
CA GLU A 93 -10.83 3.72 -9.14
C GLU A 93 -9.63 3.11 -8.43
N LEU A 94 -9.21 3.70 -7.32
CA LEU A 94 -8.14 3.14 -6.50
C LEU A 94 -8.57 1.82 -5.84
N ILE A 95 -9.75 1.76 -5.22
CA ILE A 95 -10.27 0.53 -4.61
C ILE A 95 -10.38 -0.60 -5.66
N LYS A 96 -10.92 -0.32 -6.85
CA LYS A 96 -11.02 -1.31 -7.94
C LYS A 96 -9.69 -1.92 -8.37
N ARG A 97 -8.57 -1.19 -8.17
CA ARG A 97 -7.23 -1.67 -8.55
C ARG A 97 -6.63 -2.62 -7.51
N PHE A 98 -7.06 -2.51 -6.25
CA PHE A 98 -6.47 -3.22 -5.11
C PHE A 98 -7.37 -4.33 -4.52
N GLU A 99 -8.61 -4.47 -5.03
CA GLU A 99 -9.50 -5.62 -4.86
C GLU A 99 -9.27 -6.74 -5.91
#